data_AF-A0A2D7XCK6-F1
#
_entry.id   AF-A0A2D7XCK6-F1
#
_cell.length_a   1.000
_cell.length_b   1.000
_cell.length_c   1.000
_cell.angle_alpha   90.00
_cell.angle_beta   90.00
_cell.angle_gamma   90.00
#
_symmetry.space_group_name_H-M   'P 1'
#
loop_
_entity.id
_entity.type
_entity.pdbx_description
1 polymer ?
#
loop_
_entity_poly.entity_id
_entity_poly.type
_entity_poly.pdbx_seq_one_letter_code
_entity_poly.pdbx_strand_id
1 'polypeptide(L)'
;MRIAAFLLAILPIYSAGAHEMLPSHPALSISYVEGVLKTQMHLFNKRQDVEYYEIGVFDGDWNPVPFVTGYRIIRLEYLEQVKFDVYILESDADRAKFVCSRSKLRGNNTKGALVASRICSRFSGVSQ
;
A
#
# COMPACT_ATOMS: atom_id res chain seq x y z
N MET A 1 28.72 -3.29 -44.04
CA MET A 1 27.52 -3.64 -43.27
C MET A 1 27.63 -3.12 -41.84
N ARG A 2 27.35 -1.83 -41.64
CA ARG A 2 27.38 -1.11 -40.35
C ARG A 2 25.96 -0.76 -39.91
N ILE A 3 25.02 -1.71 -40.02
CA ILE A 3 23.59 -1.46 -39.78
C ILE A 3 23.06 -2.26 -38.56
N ALA A 4 23.81 -3.27 -38.09
CA ALA A 4 23.36 -4.13 -36.99
C ALA A 4 23.46 -3.49 -35.58
N ALA A 5 24.11 -2.34 -35.42
CA ALA A 5 24.37 -1.75 -34.10
C ALA A 5 23.32 -0.72 -33.63
N PHE A 6 22.36 -0.33 -34.48
CA PHE A 6 21.39 0.74 -34.17
C PHE A 6 20.00 0.27 -33.71
N LEU A 7 19.75 -1.04 -33.68
CA LEU A 7 18.43 -1.61 -33.33
C LEU A 7 18.26 -1.96 -31.84
N LEU A 8 19.28 -1.78 -31.00
CA LEU A 8 19.24 -2.16 -29.57
C LEU A 8 18.93 -1.01 -28.60
N ALA A 9 18.55 0.18 -29.09
CA ALA A 9 18.51 1.40 -28.27
C ALA A 9 17.13 2.06 -28.13
N ILE A 10 16.03 1.29 -28.19
CA ILE A 10 14.69 1.80 -27.87
C ILE A 10 14.03 0.87 -26.86
N LEU A 11 14.57 0.82 -25.63
CA LEU A 11 13.82 0.36 -24.48
C LEU A 11 12.89 1.51 -24.06
N PRO A 12 11.56 1.41 -24.22
CA PRO A 12 10.67 2.44 -23.71
C PRO A 12 10.81 2.51 -22.18
N ILE A 13 11.22 3.68 -21.69
CA ILE A 13 11.27 3.99 -20.25
C ILE A 13 9.82 4.20 -19.80
N TYR A 14 9.12 3.10 -19.49
CA TYR A 14 7.80 3.18 -18.88
C TYR A 14 7.93 3.68 -17.45
N SER A 15 7.34 4.84 -17.16
CA SER A 15 7.16 5.29 -15.78
C SER A 15 6.12 4.40 -15.10
N ALA A 16 6.57 3.54 -14.19
CA ALA A 16 5.65 2.78 -13.35
C ALA A 16 4.93 3.77 -12.42
N GLY A 17 3.65 4.04 -12.71
CA GLY A 17 2.77 4.80 -11.82
C GLY A 17 2.48 3.96 -10.58
N ALA A 18 3.26 4.15 -9.52
CA ALA A 18 2.99 3.57 -8.21
C ALA A 18 2.71 4.71 -7.23
N HIS A 19 1.74 4.49 -6.34
CA HIS A 19 1.60 5.30 -5.13
C HIS A 19 2.73 4.96 -4.16
N GLU A 20 2.82 5.66 -3.05
CA GLU A 20 3.85 5.40 -2.03
C GLU A 20 3.18 5.16 -0.69
N MET A 21 3.73 4.23 0.09
CA MET A 21 3.30 3.99 1.46
C MET A 21 4.51 3.83 2.39
N LEU A 22 4.52 4.60 3.48
CA LEU A 22 5.61 4.65 4.45
C LEU A 22 5.10 4.43 5.89
N PRO A 23 5.95 3.97 6.81
CA PRO A 23 7.29 3.43 6.56
C PRO A 23 7.22 2.05 5.89
N SER A 24 8.34 1.58 5.32
CA SER A 24 8.44 0.22 4.75
C SER A 24 8.43 -0.87 5.83
N HIS A 25 8.89 -0.52 7.04
CA HIS A 25 8.95 -1.41 8.20
C HIS A 25 8.34 -0.76 9.45
N PRO A 26 7.00 -0.64 9.54
CA PRO A 26 6.33 -0.07 10.70
C PRO A 26 6.49 -0.97 11.94
N ALA A 27 6.80 -0.34 13.07
CA ALA A 27 6.71 -0.99 14.38
C ALA A 27 5.31 -0.78 14.97
N LEU A 28 4.81 -1.79 15.68
CA LEU A 28 3.58 -1.71 16.46
C LEU A 28 3.91 -1.20 17.87
N SER A 29 3.22 -0.17 18.33
CA SER A 29 3.36 0.37 19.68
C SER A 29 2.05 0.24 20.46
N ILE A 30 2.14 0.34 21.78
CA ILE A 30 0.98 0.28 22.67
C ILE A 30 0.03 1.45 22.33
N SER A 31 -1.26 1.15 22.19
CA SER A 31 -2.29 2.18 21.98
C SER A 31 -2.82 2.72 23.32
N TYR A 32 -3.78 3.62 23.28
CA TYR A 32 -4.46 4.07 24.51
C TYR A 32 -5.47 3.03 25.04
N VAL A 33 -5.79 2.01 24.23
CA VAL A 33 -6.69 0.92 24.58
C VAL A 33 -5.86 -0.30 24.97
N GLU A 34 -6.16 -0.86 26.14
CA GLU A 34 -5.53 -2.08 26.63
C GLU A 34 -5.76 -3.26 25.66
N GLY A 35 -4.72 -4.07 25.43
CA GLY A 35 -4.78 -5.21 24.52
C GLY A 35 -4.78 -4.84 23.03
N VAL A 36 -4.56 -3.57 22.68
CA VAL A 36 -4.55 -3.06 21.31
C VAL A 36 -3.24 -2.36 21.01
N LEU A 37 -2.59 -2.80 19.94
CA LEU A 37 -1.41 -2.16 19.37
C LEU A 37 -1.81 -1.25 18.22
N LYS A 38 -0.99 -0.25 17.94
CA LYS A 38 -1.16 0.68 16.82
C LYS A 38 0.13 0.90 16.04
N THR A 39 0.00 1.27 14.79
CA THR A 39 1.07 1.92 14.03
C THR A 39 0.49 3.03 13.17
N GLN A 40 1.29 4.05 12.85
CA GLN A 40 0.91 5.12 11.95
C GLN A 40 1.56 4.91 10.58
N MET A 41 0.73 4.95 9.55
CA MET A 41 1.13 4.82 8.16
C MET A 41 0.90 6.13 7.42
N HIS A 42 1.65 6.32 6.36
CA HIS A 42 1.58 7.47 5.46
C HIS A 42 1.34 6.96 4.04
N LEU A 43 0.38 7.53 3.33
CA LEU A 43 0.04 7.18 1.96
C LEU A 43 0.13 8.44 1.10
N PHE A 44 0.79 8.34 -0.05
CA PHE A 44 0.92 9.41 -1.03
C PHE A 44 0.48 8.92 -2.41
N ASN A 45 -0.39 9.68 -3.07
CA ASN A 45 -0.93 9.33 -4.37
C ASN A 45 -0.16 10.00 -5.51
N LYS A 46 0.61 9.22 -6.28
CA LYS A 46 1.26 9.67 -7.53
C LYS A 46 0.52 9.22 -8.80
N ARG A 47 -0.67 8.65 -8.66
CA ARG A 47 -1.49 8.13 -9.76
C ARG A 47 -2.55 9.18 -10.13
N GLN A 48 -2.57 9.61 -11.39
CA GLN A 48 -3.63 10.50 -11.90
C GLN A 48 -4.93 9.74 -12.20
N ASP A 49 -4.83 8.43 -12.41
CA ASP A 49 -5.92 7.55 -12.81
C ASP A 49 -6.63 6.85 -11.63
N VAL A 50 -6.19 7.12 -10.40
CA VAL A 50 -6.71 6.49 -9.16
C VAL A 50 -6.92 7.53 -8.08
N GLU A 51 -8.08 7.48 -7.43
CA GLU A 51 -8.40 8.33 -6.29
C GLU A 51 -8.74 7.54 -5.01
N TYR A 52 -8.81 6.20 -5.08
CA TYR A 52 -9.29 5.40 -3.95
C TYR A 52 -8.32 4.28 -3.61
N TYR A 53 -8.00 4.14 -2.33
CA TYR A 53 -7.06 3.16 -1.82
C TYR A 53 -7.68 2.38 -0.67
N GLU A 54 -7.70 1.06 -0.79
CA GLU A 54 -8.18 0.15 0.25
C GLU A 54 -7.03 -0.35 1.11
N ILE A 55 -7.17 -0.21 2.43
CA ILE A 55 -6.21 -0.71 3.41
C ILE A 55 -6.54 -2.16 3.78
N GLY A 56 -5.51 -2.98 3.97
CA GLY A 56 -5.65 -4.34 4.47
C GLY A 56 -4.43 -4.78 5.27
N VAL A 57 -4.63 -5.69 6.23
CA VAL A 57 -3.56 -6.36 6.98
C VAL A 57 -3.58 -7.85 6.66
N PHE A 58 -2.41 -8.43 6.46
CA PHE A 58 -2.25 -9.81 6.01
C PHE A 58 -1.17 -10.55 6.79
N ASP A 59 -1.34 -11.86 6.90
CA ASP A 59 -0.32 -12.77 7.42
C ASP A 59 0.73 -13.15 6.36
N GLY A 60 1.62 -14.10 6.69
CA GLY A 60 2.67 -14.57 5.79
C GLY A 60 2.15 -15.33 4.56
N ASP A 61 0.93 -15.86 4.63
CA ASP A 61 0.28 -16.63 3.58
C ASP A 61 -0.77 -15.80 2.82
N TRP A 62 -0.80 -14.49 3.03
CA TRP A 62 -1.73 -13.52 2.45
C TRP A 62 -3.19 -13.69 2.88
N ASN A 63 -3.45 -14.36 4.01
CA ASN A 63 -4.77 -14.35 4.62
C ASN A 63 -5.01 -13.02 5.34
N PRO A 64 -6.24 -12.50 5.31
CA PRO A 64 -6.57 -11.26 6.01
C PRO A 64 -6.48 -11.46 7.53
N VAL A 65 -5.83 -10.51 8.21
CA VAL A 65 -5.78 -10.42 9.67
C VAL A 65 -6.75 -9.35 10.13
N PRO A 66 -7.57 -9.58 11.17
CA PRO A 66 -8.45 -8.55 11.73
C PRO A 66 -7.67 -7.31 12.16
N PHE A 67 -8.18 -6.15 11.77
CA PHE A 67 -7.60 -4.86 12.13
C PHE A 67 -8.68 -3.77 12.12
N VAL A 68 -8.38 -2.64 12.76
CA VAL A 68 -9.23 -1.43 12.73
C VAL A 68 -8.43 -0.27 12.18
N THR A 69 -9.09 0.60 11.43
CA THR A 69 -8.56 1.90 10.99
C THR A 69 -9.73 2.86 10.84
N GLY A 70 -9.47 4.18 10.83
CA GLY A 70 -10.53 5.18 10.69
C GLY A 70 -11.32 5.03 9.39
N TYR A 71 -10.63 4.78 8.27
CA TYR A 71 -11.26 4.55 6.97
C TYR A 71 -10.59 3.38 6.25
N ARG A 72 -11.34 2.32 5.99
CA ARG A 72 -10.82 1.16 5.24
C ARG A 72 -10.58 1.48 3.76
N ILE A 73 -11.37 2.37 3.17
CA ILE A 73 -11.18 2.90 1.82
C ILE A 73 -10.97 4.40 1.95
N ILE A 74 -9.79 4.86 1.55
CA ILE A 74 -9.37 6.25 1.65
C ILE A 74 -9.47 6.87 0.26
N ARG A 75 -10.18 8.00 0.15
CA ARG A 75 -10.12 8.85 -1.04
C ARG A 75 -8.90 9.76 -0.92
N LEU A 76 -8.05 9.76 -1.95
CA LEU A 76 -6.81 10.53 -2.01
C LEU A 76 -6.61 10.97 -3.46
N GLU A 77 -6.71 12.27 -3.74
CA GLU A 77 -6.57 12.81 -5.09
C GLU A 77 -5.10 12.82 -5.54
N TYR A 78 -4.84 13.16 -6.80
CA TYR A 78 -3.49 13.17 -7.35
C TYR A 78 -2.60 14.16 -6.60
N LEU A 79 -1.41 13.70 -6.20
CA LEU A 79 -0.40 14.42 -5.39
C LEU A 79 -0.83 14.73 -3.96
N GLU A 80 -1.92 14.15 -3.46
CA GLU A 80 -2.29 14.24 -2.06
C GLU A 80 -1.58 13.19 -1.19
N GLN A 81 -1.48 13.49 0.10
CA GLN A 81 -0.96 12.59 1.12
C GLN A 81 -1.87 12.55 2.35
N VAL A 82 -1.87 11.42 3.04
CA VAL A 82 -2.67 11.21 4.26
C VAL A 82 -1.92 10.34 5.24
N LYS A 83 -2.10 10.62 6.53
CA LYS A 83 -1.67 9.75 7.62
C LYS A 83 -2.87 8.99 8.15
N PHE A 84 -2.69 7.71 8.43
CA PHE A 84 -3.73 6.87 9.00
C PHE A 84 -3.14 5.90 10.00
N ASP A 85 -3.89 5.63 11.06
CA ASP A 85 -3.50 4.66 12.07
C ASP A 85 -4.13 3.29 11.75
N VAL A 86 -3.36 2.24 12.02
CA VAL A 86 -3.80 0.84 11.95
C VAL A 86 -3.69 0.25 13.34
N TYR A 87 -4.79 -0.33 13.81
CA TYR A 87 -4.92 -0.95 15.13
C TYR A 87 -5.09 -2.46 14.98
N ILE A 88 -4.37 -3.22 15.78
CA ILE A 88 -4.36 -4.69 15.77
C ILE A 88 -4.45 -5.17 17.23
N LEU A 89 -5.20 -6.24 17.48
CA LEU A 89 -5.21 -6.87 18.79
C LEU A 89 -3.81 -7.42 19.13
N GLU A 90 -3.39 -7.35 20.38
CA GLU A 90 -2.12 -7.94 20.83
C GLU A 90 -2.06 -9.44 20.52
N SER A 91 -3.19 -10.15 20.60
CA SER A 91 -3.31 -11.58 20.26
C SER A 91 -3.03 -11.90 18.79
N ASP A 92 -3.10 -10.90 17.91
CA ASP A 92 -2.94 -11.03 16.47
C ASP A 92 -1.62 -10.43 15.96
N ALA A 93 -0.82 -9.84 16.85
CA ALA A 93 0.40 -9.12 16.51
C ALA A 93 1.49 -10.04 15.93
N ASP A 94 1.52 -11.30 16.35
CA ASP A 94 2.47 -12.31 15.91
C ASP A 94 2.22 -12.76 14.45
N ARG A 95 0.94 -12.89 14.07
CA ARG A 95 0.50 -13.29 12.74
C ARG A 95 0.41 -12.13 11.76
N ALA A 96 0.20 -10.90 12.20
CA ALA A 96 0.21 -9.73 11.33
C ALA A 96 1.59 -9.49 10.70
N LYS A 97 1.74 -9.75 9.40
CA LYS A 97 3.03 -9.60 8.69
C LYS A 97 3.10 -8.38 7.81
N PHE A 98 2.00 -8.04 7.12
CA PHE A 98 1.97 -6.96 6.15
C PHE A 98 0.78 -6.04 6.39
N VAL A 99 1.01 -4.73 6.30
CA VAL A 99 -0.03 -3.75 6.05
C VAL A 99 0.09 -3.31 4.60
N CYS A 100 -1.01 -3.29 3.87
CA CYS A 100 -1.04 -3.00 2.45
C CYS A 100 -2.05 -1.91 2.11
N SER A 101 -1.76 -1.15 1.06
CA SER A 101 -2.72 -0.29 0.35
C SER A 101 -2.90 -0.81 -1.07
N ARG A 102 -4.16 -0.92 -1.51
CA ARG A 102 -4.53 -1.39 -2.86
C ARG A 102 -5.34 -0.32 -3.58
N SER A 103 -4.91 0.08 -4.77
CA SER A 103 -5.67 1.01 -5.62
C SER A 103 -7.01 0.40 -6.04
N LYS A 104 -8.08 1.18 -5.97
CA LYS A 104 -9.41 0.84 -6.47
C LYS A 104 -9.67 1.62 -7.75
N LEU A 105 -9.81 0.88 -8.84
CA LEU A 105 -10.12 1.45 -10.15
C LEU A 105 -11.63 1.58 -10.29
N ARG A 106 -12.10 2.72 -10.81
CA ARG A 106 -13.48 2.84 -11.28
C ARG A 106 -13.58 2.16 -12.64
N GLY A 107 -14.54 1.26 -12.81
CA GLY A 107 -14.84 0.68 -14.11
C GLY A 107 -15.43 1.75 -15.02
N ASN A 108 -14.61 2.39 -15.85
CA ASN A 108 -15.09 3.18 -16.98
C ASN A 108 -14.75 2.46 -18.29
N ASN A 109 -15.59 2.64 -19.31
CA ASN A 109 -15.54 2.04 -20.64
C ASN A 109 -14.35 2.55 -21.50
N THR A 110 -13.26 3.01 -20.90
CA THR A 110 -12.04 3.36 -21.64
C THR A 110 -11.30 2.07 -21.99
N LYS A 111 -11.01 1.88 -23.29
CA LYS A 111 -10.45 0.65 -23.90
C LYS A 111 -8.99 0.33 -23.49
N GLY A 112 -8.50 0.84 -22.36
CA GLY A 112 -7.16 0.61 -21.84
C GLY A 112 -7.11 -0.52 -20.82
N ALA A 113 -5.93 -1.13 -20.63
CA ALA A 113 -5.73 -2.11 -19.59
C ALA A 113 -5.88 -1.48 -18.19
N LEU A 114 -6.73 -2.05 -17.35
CA LEU A 114 -6.94 -1.61 -15.96
C LEU A 114 -5.87 -2.24 -15.05
N VAL A 115 -4.96 -1.43 -14.53
CA VAL A 115 -3.85 -1.90 -13.67
C VAL A 115 -4.04 -1.44 -12.22
N ALA A 116 -4.28 -2.39 -11.33
CA ALA A 116 -4.35 -2.14 -9.89
C ALA A 116 -2.98 -2.36 -9.24
N SER A 117 -2.51 -1.38 -8.46
CA SER A 117 -1.31 -1.49 -7.63
C SER A 117 -1.68 -1.97 -6.22
N ARG A 118 -0.80 -2.78 -5.63
CA ARG A 118 -0.80 -3.10 -4.20
C ARG A 118 0.60 -2.87 -3.67
N ILE A 119 0.72 -2.07 -2.61
CA ILE A 119 1.98 -1.79 -1.93
C ILE A 119 1.82 -2.23 -0.49
N CYS A 120 2.83 -2.94 0.02
CA CYS A 120 2.82 -3.50 1.36
C CYS A 120 4.08 -3.10 2.11
N SER A 121 3.89 -2.78 3.39
CA SER A 121 4.95 -2.58 4.37
C SER A 121 4.94 -3.77 5.33
N ARG A 122 6.12 -4.27 5.67
CA ARG A 122 6.28 -5.44 6.55
C ARG A 122 6.44 -4.96 7.99
N PHE A 123 5.62 -5.46 8.91
CA PHE A 123 5.81 -5.11 10.32
C PHE A 123 7.18 -5.55 10.84
N SER A 124 7.85 -4.68 11.60
CA SER A 124 9.14 -4.98 12.26
C SER A 124 8.97 -5.66 13.62
N GLY A 125 7.75 -5.73 14.15
CA GLY A 125 7.42 -6.32 15.45
C GLY A 125 6.78 -5.28 16.38
N VAL A 126 6.73 -5.61 17.67
CA VAL A 126 6.22 -4.72 18.71
C VAL A 126 7.39 -3.91 19.29
N SER A 127 7.34 -2.59 19.18
CA SER A 127 8.23 -1.68 19.89
C SER A 127 7.76 -1.59 21.35
N GLN A 128 8.62 -2.02 22.28
CA GLN A 128 8.42 -1.87 23.72
C GLN A 128 8.55 -0.40 24.14
#